data_AF-A0A919W1Y8-F1
#
_entry.id   AF-A0A919W1Y8-F1
#
_cell.length_a   1.000
_cell.length_b   1.000
_cell.length_c   1.000
_cell.angle_alpha   90.00
_cell.angle_beta   90.00
_cell.angle_gamma   90.00
#
_symmetry.space_group_name_H-M   'P 1'
#
loop_
_entity.id
_entity.type
_entity.pdbx_description
1 polymer ?
#
loop_
_entity_poly.entity_id
_entity_poly.type
_entity_poly.pdbx_seq_one_letter_code
_entity_poly.pdbx_strand_id
1 'polypeptide(L)' 'MTKEAWDGTVTKKSRGLLDGSSMYRRLELRLTDGSTVKVRVSRDLWDAVSEGDQVTKAAGEDPVKQ' A
#
# COMPACT_ATOMS: atom_id res chain seq x y z
N MET A 1 -16.80 3.60 5.51
CA MET A 1 -16.12 3.50 4.20
C MET A 1 -15.61 2.07 4.06
N THR A 2 -16.28 1.29 3.24
CA THR A 2 -15.93 -0.10 2.93
C THR A 2 -14.49 -0.14 2.41
N LYS A 3 -13.59 -0.82 3.12
CA LYS A 3 -12.20 -1.01 2.69
C LYS A 3 -12.21 -1.99 1.51
N GLU A 4 -12.43 -1.49 0.30
CA GLU A 4 -12.54 -2.28 -0.94
C GLU A 4 -11.33 -3.19 -1.17
N ALA A 5 -11.59 -4.33 -1.81
CA ALA A 5 -10.57 -5.28 -2.20
C ALA A 5 -9.83 -4.79 -3.45
N TRP A 6 -8.53 -5.01 -3.51
CA TRP A 6 -7.70 -4.62 -4.66
C TRP A 6 -6.43 -5.46 -4.72
N ASP A 7 -5.85 -5.49 -5.91
CA ASP A 7 -4.54 -6.06 -6.21
C ASP A 7 -3.75 -5.04 -7.03
N GLY A 8 -2.46 -4.90 -6.72
CA GLY A 8 -1.61 -3.99 -7.48
C GLY A 8 -0.12 -4.20 -7.24
N THR A 9 0.67 -3.65 -8.15
CA THR A 9 2.13 -3.67 -8.11
C THR A 9 2.66 -2.42 -7.46
N VAL A 10 3.62 -2.56 -6.55
CA VAL A 10 4.30 -1.42 -5.91
C VAL A 10 5.09 -0.65 -6.95
N THR A 11 4.72 0.61 -7.18
CA THR A 11 5.47 1.51 -8.06
C THR A 11 6.38 2.45 -7.28
N LYS A 12 6.00 2.78 -6.03
CA LYS A 12 6.80 3.68 -5.21
C LYS A 12 6.61 3.46 -3.72
N LYS A 13 7.69 3.69 -2.98
CA LYS A 13 7.69 3.78 -1.52
C LYS A 13 7.85 5.24 -1.08
N SER A 14 6.90 5.78 -0.32
CA SER A 14 7.10 7.04 0.43
C SER A 14 6.87 6.93 1.93
N ARG A 15 7.71 7.63 2.72
CA ARG A 15 7.47 7.94 4.13
C ARG A 15 7.15 9.42 4.27
N GLY A 16 6.13 9.76 5.05
CA GLY A 16 5.75 11.16 5.22
C GLY A 16 4.93 11.42 6.46
N LEU A 17 5.12 12.61 7.02
CA LEU A 17 4.31 13.19 8.08
C LEU A 17 3.02 13.72 7.42
N LEU A 18 1.85 13.36 7.92
CA LEU A 18 0.61 14.05 7.52
C LEU A 18 0.35 15.29 8.39
N ASP A 19 0.88 15.30 9.62
CA ASP A 19 0.51 16.22 10.71
C ASP A 19 1.70 16.57 11.64
N GLY A 20 2.94 16.37 11.18
CA GLY A 20 4.15 16.62 11.98
C GLY A 20 4.39 15.65 13.15
N SER A 21 3.52 14.67 13.37
CA SER A 21 3.51 13.88 14.62
C SER A 21 3.76 12.38 14.42
N SER A 22 3.51 11.82 13.22
CA SER A 22 3.91 10.43 12.94
C SER A 22 4.27 10.14 11.48
N MET A 23 5.39 9.42 11.29
CA MET A 23 5.89 8.98 9.99
C MET A 23 5.02 7.82 9.46
N TYR A 24 4.15 8.12 8.50
CA TYR A 24 3.37 7.09 7.83
C TYR A 24 4.18 6.40 6.74
N ARG A 25 3.98 5.09 6.59
CA ARG A 25 4.53 4.26 5.52
C ARG A 25 3.45 4.11 4.44
N ARG A 26 3.73 4.57 3.22
CA ARG A 26 2.75 4.60 2.13
C ARG A 26 3.31 4.03 0.84
N LEU A 27 2.64 3.00 0.34
CA LEU A 27 2.91 2.45 -0.99
C LEU A 27 2.05 3.18 -2.00
N GLU A 28 2.67 3.52 -3.12
CA GLU A 28 1.96 3.81 -4.36
C GLU A 28 1.89 2.51 -5.15
N LEU A 29 0.70 2.14 -5.58
CA LEU A 29 0.41 0.89 -6.28
C LEU A 29 -0.21 1.20 -7.63
N ARG A 30 0.23 0.50 -8.67
CA ARG A 30 -0.48 0.40 -9.94
C ARG A 30 -1.44 -0.77 -9.85
N LEU A 31 -2.74 -0.49 -9.87
CA LEU A 31 -3.78 -1.52 -9.87
C LEU A 31 -3.90 -2.16 -11.24
N THR A 32 -4.54 -3.33 -11.28
CA THR A 32 -4.78 -4.12 -12.50
C THR A 32 -5.66 -3.40 -13.54
N ASP A 33 -6.54 -2.51 -13.08
CA ASP A 33 -7.35 -1.63 -13.93
C ASP A 33 -6.56 -0.45 -14.54
N GLY A 34 -5.26 -0.36 -14.22
CA GLY A 34 -4.39 0.72 -14.67
C GLY A 34 -4.55 2.02 -13.88
N SER A 35 -5.34 2.04 -12.81
CA SER A 35 -5.37 3.17 -11.88
C SER A 35 -4.17 3.12 -10.93
N THR A 36 -3.86 4.26 -10.30
CA THR A 36 -2.81 4.34 -9.29
C THR A 36 -3.42 4.76 -7.96
N VAL A 37 -3.13 4.00 -6.90
CA VAL A 37 -3.62 4.30 -5.55
C VAL A 37 -2.46 4.46 -4.57
N LYS A 38 -2.68 5.27 -3.53
CA LYS A 38 -1.73 5.44 -2.45
C LYS A 38 -2.32 4.93 -1.15
N VAL A 39 -1.72 3.89 -0.59
CA VAL A 39 -2.24 3.18 0.58
C VAL A 39 -1.27 3.27 1.74
N ARG A 40 -1.81 3.46 2.96
CA ARG A 40 -1.02 3.32 4.19
C ARG A 40 -0.90 1.85 4.52
N VAL A 41 0.30 1.44 4.92
CA VAL A 41 0.60 0.06 5.28
C VAL A 41 1.22 -0.03 6.67
N SER A 42 1.20 -1.24 7.23
CA SER A 42 1.94 -1.57 8.45
C SER A 42 3.45 -1.45 8.22
N ARG A 43 4.22 -1.46 9.31
CA ARG A 43 5.69 -1.53 9.21
C ARG A 43 6.14 -2.83 8.57
N ASP A 44 5.54 -3.95 8.96
CA ASP A 44 6.00 -5.27 8.56
C ASP A 44 5.82 -5.47 7.06
N LEU A 45 4.66 -5.11 6.52
CA LEU A 45 4.45 -5.15 5.07
C LEU A 45 5.41 -4.21 4.34
N TRP A 46 5.59 -3.00 4.85
CA TRP A 46 6.49 -2.03 4.25
C TRP A 46 7.93 -2.53 4.16
N ASP A 47 8.42 -3.18 5.21
CA ASP A 47 9.79 -3.73 5.25
C ASP A 47 9.91 -4.98 4.33
N ALA A 48 8.81 -5.70 4.07
CA ALA A 48 8.77 -6.91 3.25
C ALA A 48 8.64 -6.69 1.72
N VAL A 49 8.23 -5.49 1.28
CA VAL A 49 7.98 -5.20 -0.15
C VAL A 49 9.00 -4.24 -0.76
N SER A 50 9.24 -4.40 -2.06
CA SER A 50 10.04 -3.52 -2.92
C SER A 50 9.22 -3.05 -4.13
N GLU A 51 9.70 -2.04 -4.85
CA GLU A 51 9.10 -1.65 -6.13
C GLU A 51 9.15 -2.83 -7.11
N GLY A 52 8.04 -3.09 -7.80
CA GLY A 52 7.83 -4.27 -8.64
C GLY A 52 7.14 -5.45 -7.92
N ASP A 53 7.09 -5.47 -6.58
CA ASP A 53 6.37 -6.52 -5.85
C ASP A 53 4.85 -6.37 -5.97
N GLN A 54 4.15 -7.49 -5.91
CA GLN A 54 2.69 -7.53 -5.93
C GLN A 54 2.12 -7.54 -4.50
N VAL A 55 1.08 -6.73 -4.29
CA VAL A 55 0.39 -6.58 -3.00
C VAL A 55 -1.11 -6.68 -3.25
N THR A 56 -1.77 -7.52 -2.46
CA THR A 56 -3.22 -7.67 -2.48
C THR A 56 -3.80 -7.25 -1.14
N LYS A 57 -5.04 -6.77 -1.16
CA LYS A 57 -5.84 -6.54 0.03
C LYS A 57 -7.23 -7.09 -0.16
N ALA A 58 -7.65 -8.01 0.71
CA ALA A 58 -9.04 -8.45 0.76
C ALA A 58 -9.97 -7.38 1.38
N ALA A 59 -11.27 -7.52 1.15
CA ALA A 59 -12.25 -6.60 1.71
C ALA A 59 -12.27 -6.71 3.25
N GLY A 60 -12.07 -5.59 3.95
CA GLY A 60 -12.01 -5.57 5.41
C GLY A 60 -10.70 -6.01 6.06
N GLU A 61 -9.79 -6.65 5.30
CA GLU A 61 -8.49 -7.10 5.81
C GLU A 61 -7.36 -6.09 5.58
N ASP A 62 -6.22 -6.34 6.22
CA ASP A 62 -4.99 -5.60 5.98
C ASP A 62 -4.28 -6.10 4.70
N PRO A 63 -3.56 -5.23 4.00
CA PRO A 63 -2.84 -5.63 2.79
C PRO A 63 -1.71 -6.60 3.14
N VAL A 64 -1.41 -7.50 2.20
CA VAL A 64 -0.34 -8.49 2.30
C VAL A 64 0.45 -8.56 0.99
N LYS A 65 1.73 -8.88 1.09
CA LYS A 65 2.55 -9.24 -0.08
C LYS A 65 2.05 -10.57 -0.64
N GLN A 66 1.89 -10.67 -1.95
CA GLN A 66 1.60 -11.92 -2.64
C GLN A 66 2.87 -12.75 -2.85
#